data_AF-F2VRB4-F1
#
_entry.id   AF-F2VRB4-F1
#
_cell.length_a   1.000
_cell.length_b   1.000
_cell.length_c   1.000
_cell.angle_alpha   90.00
_cell.angle_beta   90.00
_cell.angle_gamma   90.00
#
_symmetry.space_group_name_H-M   'P 1'
#
loop_
_entity.id
_entity.type
_entity.pdbx_description
1 polymer ?
#
loop_
_entity_poly.entity_id
_entity_poly.type
_entity_poly.pdbx_seq_one_letter_code
_entity_poly.pdbx_strand_id
1 'polypeptide(L)'
;HFLIPTSYKGKFKRRPREFPTVYDLEIAKSEKEPLHVVATKAFHPPDCELSSVSVGDQFLVHHSQTTEVLCEGIKTVVNVLVCEKILRKSCEAASLPLYMEGGFIEVIHDKKQYQIAELCAQFCLPFNVNVSLRDFSSDEDI
;
A
#
# COMPACT_ATOMS: atom_id res chain seq x y z
N HIS A 1 19.36 15.17 3.64
CA HIS A 1 19.14 13.91 2.89
C HIS A 1 20.50 13.33 2.52
N PHE A 2 20.65 12.00 2.54
CA PHE A 2 21.88 11.31 2.11
C PHE A 2 21.55 10.37 0.94
N LEU A 3 22.53 10.13 0.07
CA LEU A 3 22.40 9.22 -1.07
C LEU A 3 23.11 7.91 -0.73
N ILE A 4 22.51 6.78 -1.14
CA ILE A 4 23.10 5.45 -0.98
C ILE A 4 23.48 4.95 -2.37
N PRO A 5 24.77 4.67 -2.64
CA PRO A 5 25.17 4.13 -3.94
C PRO A 5 24.63 2.71 -4.12
N THR A 6 24.34 2.32 -5.36
CA THR A 6 23.88 0.96 -5.67
C THR A 6 24.92 -0.12 -5.35
N SER A 7 26.19 0.27 -5.24
CA SER A 7 27.32 -0.58 -4.85
C SER A 7 27.45 -0.80 -3.33
N TYR A 8 26.60 -0.17 -2.51
CA TYR A 8 26.61 -0.36 -1.06
C TYR A 8 26.26 -1.81 -0.70
N LYS A 9 27.16 -2.49 0.02
CA LYS A 9 27.07 -3.93 0.35
C LYS A 9 26.30 -4.22 1.64
N GLY A 10 25.95 -3.18 2.39
CA GLY A 10 25.07 -3.32 3.55
C GLY A 10 23.68 -3.81 3.12
N LYS A 11 22.94 -4.35 4.09
CA LYS A 11 21.65 -4.99 3.83
C LYS A 11 20.50 -4.19 4.41
N PHE A 12 19.38 -4.21 3.70
CA PHE A 12 18.15 -3.52 4.03
C PHE A 12 17.01 -4.51 4.23
N LYS A 13 16.05 -4.14 5.07
CA LYS A 13 14.74 -4.81 5.19
C LYS A 13 13.67 -3.86 4.68
N ARG A 14 12.70 -4.38 3.92
CA ARG A 14 11.52 -3.61 3.54
C ARG A 14 10.77 -3.18 4.80
N ARG A 15 10.28 -1.95 4.77
CA ARG A 15 9.42 -1.39 5.80
C ARG A 15 8.06 -1.08 5.16
N PRO A 16 6.95 -1.38 5.85
CA PRO A 16 5.63 -0.94 5.43
C PRO A 16 5.58 0.55 5.07
N ARG A 17 4.87 0.88 3.98
CA ARG A 17 4.39 2.22 3.68
C ARG A 17 3.07 2.49 4.41
N GLU A 18 2.86 3.75 4.75
CA GLU A 18 1.61 4.25 5.33
C GLU A 18 0.91 5.12 4.27
N PHE A 19 -0.38 4.88 4.08
CA PHE A 19 -1.22 5.54 3.09
C PHE A 19 -2.43 6.15 3.79
N PRO A 20 -2.47 7.46 4.03
CA PRO A 20 -3.59 8.09 4.73
C PRO A 20 -4.95 7.86 4.05
N THR A 21 -4.97 7.89 2.71
CA THR A 21 -6.20 7.84 1.92
C THR A 21 -6.19 6.70 0.89
N VAL A 22 -7.37 6.36 0.37
CA VAL A 22 -7.51 5.41 -0.75
C VAL A 22 -6.88 5.97 -2.04
N TYR A 23 -6.89 7.29 -2.22
CA TYR A 23 -6.20 7.94 -3.33
C TYR A 23 -4.69 7.66 -3.32
N ASP A 24 -4.05 7.62 -2.14
CA ASP A 24 -2.64 7.28 -2.01
C ASP A 24 -2.36 5.82 -2.43
N LEU A 25 -3.30 4.90 -2.19
CA LEU A 25 -3.21 3.51 -2.65
C LEU A 25 -3.24 3.41 -4.17
N GLU A 26 -4.10 4.18 -4.82
CA GLU A 26 -4.19 4.21 -6.28
C GLU A 26 -2.88 4.70 -6.90
N ILE A 27 -2.27 5.74 -6.33
CA ILE A 27 -0.97 6.25 -6.80
C ILE A 27 0.14 5.21 -6.58
N ALA A 28 0.11 4.51 -5.43
CA ALA A 28 1.13 3.54 -5.06
C ALA A 28 1.01 2.18 -5.75
N LYS A 29 -0.11 1.94 -6.43
CA LYS A 29 -0.40 0.72 -7.17
C LYS A 29 0.64 0.49 -8.26
N SER A 30 1.02 -0.76 -8.48
CA SER A 30 1.89 -1.16 -9.57
C SER A 30 1.37 -2.41 -10.25
N GLU A 31 1.53 -2.49 -11.57
CA GLU A 31 1.23 -3.70 -12.34
C GLU A 31 2.26 -4.82 -12.08
N LYS A 32 3.44 -4.49 -11.51
CA LYS A 32 4.52 -5.46 -11.26
C LYS A 32 4.34 -6.26 -9.96
N GLU A 33 3.71 -5.66 -8.96
CA GLU A 33 3.55 -6.27 -7.63
C GLU A 33 2.18 -5.89 -7.05
N PRO A 34 1.39 -6.85 -6.54
CA PRO A 34 0.11 -6.54 -5.93
C PRO A 34 0.33 -5.83 -4.59
N LEU A 35 -0.36 -4.71 -4.40
CA LEU A 35 -0.30 -3.94 -3.17
C LEU A 35 -1.30 -4.51 -2.14
N HIS A 36 -0.75 -5.13 -1.09
CA HIS A 36 -1.53 -5.65 0.03
C HIS A 36 -1.46 -4.69 1.22
N VAL A 37 -2.61 -4.28 1.74
CA VAL A 37 -2.71 -3.32 2.84
C VAL A 37 -3.68 -3.77 3.93
N VAL A 38 -3.49 -3.24 5.13
CA VAL A 38 -4.42 -3.36 6.26
C VAL A 38 -4.97 -1.99 6.64
N ALA A 39 -6.29 -1.89 6.84
CA ALA A 39 -6.93 -0.67 7.31
C ALA A 39 -6.68 -0.44 8.80
N THR A 40 -6.39 0.80 9.17
CA THR A 40 -6.11 1.24 10.54
C THR A 40 -7.19 2.16 11.10
N LYS A 41 -8.05 2.70 10.25
CA LYS A 41 -9.26 3.43 10.62
C LYS A 41 -10.49 2.76 10.01
N ALA A 42 -11.59 2.84 10.74
CA ALA A 42 -12.88 2.40 10.23
C ALA A 42 -13.51 3.53 9.42
N PHE A 43 -14.21 3.18 8.35
CA PHE A 43 -14.98 4.10 7.53
C PHE A 43 -16.30 3.44 7.15
N HIS A 44 -17.37 4.17 7.39
CA HIS A 44 -18.72 3.74 7.04
C HIS A 44 -19.27 4.78 6.06
N PRO A 45 -19.41 4.43 4.77
CA PRO A 45 -19.99 5.35 3.81
C PRO A 45 -21.44 5.68 4.20
N PRO A 46 -21.88 6.94 4.07
CA PRO A 46 -23.25 7.35 4.39
C PRO A 46 -24.21 6.80 3.33
N ASP A 47 -25.07 5.83 3.69
CA ASP A 47 -26.11 5.20 2.82
C ASP A 47 -25.79 5.21 1.31
N CYS A 48 -24.59 4.73 0.97
CA CYS A 48 -24.12 4.56 -0.41
C CYS A 48 -23.87 3.08 -0.69
N GLU A 49 -23.91 2.69 -1.96
CA GLU A 49 -23.53 1.35 -2.44
C GLU A 49 -22.02 1.02 -2.33
N LEU A 50 -21.31 1.72 -1.44
CA LEU A 50 -19.87 1.60 -1.23
C LEU A 50 -19.58 0.64 -0.08
N SER A 51 -18.40 0.03 -0.11
CA SER A 51 -17.99 -0.94 0.90
C SER A 51 -17.61 -0.25 2.22
N SER A 52 -18.08 -0.78 3.35
CA SER A 52 -17.61 -0.36 4.67
C SER A 52 -16.27 -1.02 5.00
N VAL A 53 -15.46 -0.30 5.78
CA VAL A 53 -14.13 -0.75 6.20
C VAL A 53 -14.03 -0.68 7.71
N SER A 54 -13.52 -1.75 8.30
CA SER A 54 -13.22 -1.86 9.72
C SER A 54 -11.71 -1.93 9.95
N VAL A 55 -11.29 -1.54 11.15
CA VAL A 55 -9.88 -1.63 11.56
C VAL A 55 -9.44 -3.10 11.53
N GLY A 56 -8.31 -3.37 10.88
CA GLY A 56 -7.77 -4.72 10.70
C GLY A 56 -8.24 -5.43 9.44
N ASP A 57 -9.17 -4.86 8.68
CA ASP A 57 -9.54 -5.39 7.36
C ASP A 57 -8.34 -5.34 6.42
N GLN A 58 -8.11 -6.43 5.68
CA GLN A 58 -7.03 -6.57 4.72
C GLN A 58 -7.56 -6.48 3.29
N PHE A 59 -6.84 -5.76 2.44
CA PHE A 59 -7.24 -5.48 1.06
C PHE A 59 -6.10 -5.68 0.09
N LEU A 60 -6.37 -6.36 -1.02
CA LEU A 60 -5.51 -6.39 -2.20
C LEU A 60 -6.00 -5.35 -3.21
N VAL A 61 -5.13 -4.41 -3.59
CA VAL A 61 -5.48 -3.29 -4.49
C VAL A 61 -5.37 -3.72 -5.95
N HIS A 62 -6.40 -3.45 -6.77
CA HIS A 62 -6.44 -3.88 -8.18
C HIS A 62 -6.44 -2.75 -9.21
N HIS A 63 -7.46 -1.90 -9.25
CA HIS A 63 -7.53 -0.77 -10.19
C HIS A 63 -8.58 0.24 -9.74
N SER A 64 -8.47 1.49 -10.18
CA SER A 64 -9.52 2.47 -10.04
C SER A 64 -10.52 2.43 -11.19
N GLN A 65 -11.76 2.79 -10.89
CA GLN A 65 -12.83 2.97 -11.86
C GLN A 65 -13.75 4.11 -11.41
N THR A 66 -14.32 4.84 -12.36
CA THR A 66 -15.41 5.78 -12.12
C THR A 66 -16.75 5.05 -12.22
N THR A 67 -17.58 5.13 -11.17
CA THR A 67 -18.90 4.49 -11.14
C THR A 67 -19.97 5.45 -10.64
N GLU A 68 -21.21 5.25 -11.10
CA GLU A 68 -22.37 5.92 -10.55
C GLU A 68 -22.79 5.19 -9.26
N VAL A 69 -22.91 5.93 -8.16
CA VAL A 69 -23.44 5.43 -6.88
C VAL A 69 -24.65 6.25 -6.45
N LEU A 70 -25.62 5.57 -5.87
CA LEU A 70 -26.74 6.22 -5.18
C LEU A 70 -26.29 6.55 -3.76
N CYS A 71 -26.21 7.84 -3.41
CA CYS A 71 -25.89 8.30 -2.07
C CYS A 71 -27.02 9.21 -1.59
N GLU A 72 -27.66 8.88 -0.47
CA GLU A 72 -28.78 9.65 0.09
C GLU A 72 -29.92 9.91 -0.93
N GLY A 73 -30.13 8.98 -1.86
CA GLY A 73 -31.14 9.09 -2.92
C GLY A 73 -30.73 9.95 -4.14
N ILE A 74 -29.51 10.51 -4.14
CA ILE A 74 -28.95 11.27 -5.27
C ILE A 74 -27.95 10.38 -6.02
N LYS A 75 -28.09 10.29 -7.34
CA LYS A 75 -27.09 9.64 -8.19
C LYS A 75 -25.89 10.54 -8.34
N THR A 76 -24.72 10.06 -7.91
CA THR A 76 -23.46 10.78 -8.00
C THR A 76 -22.41 9.91 -8.67
N VAL A 77 -21.54 10.55 -9.46
CA VAL A 77 -20.41 9.88 -10.11
C VAL A 77 -19.22 9.95 -9.17
N VAL A 78 -18.69 8.81 -8.76
CA VAL A 78 -17.59 8.71 -7.78
C VAL A 78 -16.48 7.83 -8.33
N ASN A 79 -15.23 8.25 -8.13
CA ASN A 79 -14.07 7.41 -8.39
C ASN A 79 -13.86 6.45 -7.21
N VAL A 80 -13.84 5.16 -7.52
CA VAL A 80 -13.66 4.08 -6.55
C VAL A 80 -12.42 3.27 -6.91
N LEU A 81 -11.74 2.77 -5.88
CA LEU A 81 -10.70 1.77 -5.96
C LEU A 81 -11.35 0.41 -5.78
N VAL A 82 -11.20 -0.44 -6.79
CA VAL A 82 -11.61 -1.84 -6.73
C VAL A 82 -10.52 -2.62 -6.01
N CYS A 83 -10.89 -3.26 -4.90
CA CYS A 83 -10.02 -4.06 -4.06
C CYS A 83 -10.66 -5.43 -3.82
N GLU A 84 -9.84 -6.42 -3.46
CA GLU A 84 -10.32 -7.67 -2.87
C GLU A 84 -10.08 -7.62 -1.36
N LYS A 85 -11.17 -7.64 -0.59
CA LYS A 85 -11.11 -7.78 0.87
C LYS A 85 -10.80 -9.22 1.22
N ILE A 86 -9.68 -9.43 1.90
CA ILE A 86 -9.20 -10.75 2.30
C ILE A 86 -9.88 -11.13 3.63
N LEU A 87 -10.72 -12.16 3.57
CA LEU A 87 -11.33 -12.78 4.74
C LEU A 87 -10.61 -14.10 5.07
N ARG A 88 -10.92 -14.68 6.23
CA ARG A 88 -10.24 -15.90 6.72
C ARG A 88 -10.36 -17.10 5.77
N LYS A 89 -11.40 -17.18 4.95
CA LYS A 89 -11.71 -18.34 4.09
C LYS A 89 -12.16 -17.98 2.67
N SER A 90 -12.23 -16.69 2.35
CA SER A 90 -12.75 -16.17 1.09
C SER A 90 -12.17 -14.80 0.81
N CYS A 91 -12.31 -14.34 -0.43
CA CYS A 91 -12.10 -12.94 -0.80
C CYS A 91 -13.42 -12.37 -1.28
N GLU A 92 -13.71 -11.13 -0.88
CA GLU A 92 -14.90 -10.39 -1.32
C GLU A 92 -14.46 -9.16 -2.11
N ALA A 93 -15.17 -8.84 -3.20
CA ALA A 93 -14.91 -7.61 -3.93
C ALA A 93 -15.36 -6.41 -3.09
N ALA A 94 -14.51 -5.40 -2.97
CA ALA A 94 -14.76 -4.17 -2.24
C ALA A 94 -14.53 -2.96 -3.14
N SER A 95 -15.43 -1.98 -3.05
CA SER A 95 -15.35 -0.69 -3.74
C SER A 95 -15.11 0.40 -2.71
N LEU A 96 -13.91 0.98 -2.72
CA LEU A 96 -13.49 2.01 -1.76
C LEU A 96 -13.43 3.37 -2.46
N PRO A 97 -14.16 4.40 -2.03
CA PRO A 97 -14.10 5.70 -2.70
C PRO A 97 -12.72 6.35 -2.52
N LEU A 98 -12.17 6.98 -3.56
CA LEU A 98 -10.79 7.53 -3.50
C LEU A 98 -10.62 8.62 -2.43
N TYR A 99 -11.67 9.35 -2.09
CA TYR A 99 -11.65 10.39 -1.06
C TYR A 99 -11.64 9.84 0.37
N MET A 100 -11.78 8.53 0.58
CA MET A 100 -11.88 7.94 1.90
C MET A 100 -10.54 7.98 2.66
N GLU A 101 -10.62 8.44 3.91
CA GLU A 101 -9.53 8.39 4.89
C GLU A 101 -9.61 7.10 5.72
N GLY A 102 -9.16 5.99 5.15
CA GLY A 102 -9.11 4.69 5.84
C GLY A 102 -7.85 4.45 6.65
N GLY A 103 -6.78 5.21 6.40
CA GLY A 103 -5.45 4.97 6.97
C GLY A 103 -4.98 3.53 6.72
N PHE A 104 -4.16 3.29 5.71
CA PHE A 104 -3.75 1.95 5.32
C PHE A 104 -2.27 1.73 5.55
N ILE A 105 -1.90 0.54 5.97
CA ILE A 105 -0.49 0.14 6.15
C ILE A 105 -0.20 -1.03 5.21
N GLU A 106 0.88 -0.93 4.44
CA GLU A 106 1.36 -2.00 3.57
C GLU A 106 1.78 -3.24 4.38
N VAL A 107 1.32 -4.41 3.94
CA VAL A 107 1.68 -5.68 4.57
C VAL A 107 2.87 -6.28 3.83
N ILE A 108 4.04 -6.25 4.48
CA ILE A 108 5.24 -6.91 3.99
C ILE A 108 5.23 -8.38 4.44
N HIS A 109 5.15 -9.30 3.49
CA HIS A 109 5.07 -10.74 3.76
C HIS A 109 6.43 -11.38 4.04
N ASP A 110 7.52 -10.77 3.58
CA ASP A 110 8.86 -11.29 3.77
C ASP A 110 9.61 -10.58 4.91
N LYS A 111 10.55 -11.31 5.53
CA LYS A 111 11.51 -10.76 6.49
C LYS A 111 12.93 -10.80 5.92
N LYS A 112 13.04 -10.84 4.58
CA LYS A 112 14.31 -11.02 3.88
C LYS A 112 15.14 -9.75 4.00
N GLN A 113 16.44 -9.95 3.86
CA GLN A 113 17.41 -8.88 3.79
C GLN A 113 17.88 -8.77 2.35
N TYR A 114 17.88 -7.57 1.81
CA TYR A 114 18.20 -7.29 0.41
C TYR A 114 19.36 -6.31 0.32
N GLN A 115 20.13 -6.41 -0.76
CA GLN A 115 20.98 -5.30 -1.18
C GLN A 115 20.12 -4.21 -1.86
N ILE A 116 20.61 -2.97 -1.89
CA ILE A 116 19.86 -1.86 -2.49
C ILE A 116 19.61 -2.08 -3.99
N ALA A 117 20.59 -2.66 -4.71
CA ALA A 117 20.45 -2.98 -6.13
C ALA A 117 19.34 -4.01 -6.39
N GLU A 118 19.22 -5.03 -5.53
CA GLU A 118 18.16 -6.05 -5.62
C GLU A 118 16.78 -5.42 -5.38
N LEU A 119 16.66 -4.53 -4.40
CA LEU A 119 15.40 -3.84 -4.11
C LEU A 119 14.90 -3.02 -5.30
N CYS A 120 15.80 -2.22 -5.89
CA CYS A 120 15.45 -1.39 -7.05
C CYS A 120 15.08 -2.21 -8.29
N ALA A 121 15.60 -3.43 -8.42
CA ALA A 121 15.27 -4.32 -9.53
C ALA A 121 13.94 -5.06 -9.32
N GLN A 122 13.64 -5.47 -8.08
CA GLN A 122 12.50 -6.33 -7.76
C GLN A 122 11.23 -5.55 -7.40
N PHE A 123 11.35 -4.39 -6.77
CA PHE A 123 10.22 -3.65 -6.20
C PHE A 123 10.02 -2.29 -6.87
N CYS A 124 8.78 -1.81 -6.88
CA CYS A 124 8.46 -0.52 -7.47
C CYS A 124 8.70 0.63 -6.49
N LEU A 125 9.41 1.65 -6.97
CA LEU A 125 9.58 2.90 -6.23
C LEU A 125 8.25 3.69 -6.21
N PRO A 126 7.95 4.42 -5.13
CA PRO A 126 8.73 4.54 -3.90
C PRO A 126 8.47 3.38 -2.92
N PHE A 127 9.52 2.94 -2.21
CA PHE A 127 9.44 1.96 -1.12
C PHE A 127 10.24 2.42 0.10
N ASN A 128 9.84 1.97 1.29
CA ASN A 128 10.53 2.27 2.55
C ASN A 128 11.44 1.11 2.96
N VAL A 129 12.59 1.44 3.53
CA VAL A 129 13.56 0.45 4.03
C VAL A 129 14.19 0.87 5.34
N ASN A 130 14.59 -0.11 6.14
CA ASN A 130 15.47 0.08 7.29
C ASN A 130 16.81 -0.63 7.05
N VAL A 131 17.91 -0.02 7.47
CA VAL A 131 19.24 -0.66 7.45
C VAL A 131 19.22 -1.79 8.48
N SER A 132 19.51 -3.01 8.02
CA SER A 132 19.63 -4.19 8.88
C SER A 132 21.08 -4.55 9.17
N LEU A 133 21.97 -4.37 8.19
CA LEU A 133 23.40 -4.56 8.35
C LEU A 133 24.12 -3.40 7.68
N ARG A 134 25.03 -2.77 8.41
CA ARG A 134 25.90 -1.72 7.87
C ARG A 134 26.95 -2.36 6.97
N ASP A 135 27.32 -1.66 5.91
CA ASP A 135 28.50 -2.00 5.14
C ASP A 135 29.75 -1.62 5.94
N PHE A 136 30.63 -2.58 6.19
CA PHE A 136 31.92 -2.36 6.84
C PHE A 136 33.06 -2.29 5.82
N SER A 137 32.76 -2.30 4.51
CA SER A 137 33.78 -2.19 3.46
C SER A 137 34.23 -0.77 3.16
N SER A 138 33.62 0.22 3.82
CA SER A 138 34.17 1.55 3.94
C SER A 138 35.13 1.57 5.14
N ASP A 139 36.41 1.85 4.90
CA ASP A 139 37.28 2.36 5.97
C ASP A 139 36.58 3.57 6.61
N GLU A 140 36.75 3.76 7.92
CA GLU A 140 36.16 4.84 8.70
C GLU A 140 36.16 6.17 7.92
N ASP A 141 35.00 6.82 7.84
CA ASP A 141 34.91 8.20 7.35
C ASP A 141 35.85 9.06 8.24
N ILE A 142 37.01 9.45 7.70
CA ILE A 142 37.97 10.39 8.34
C ILE A 142 37.34 11.79 8.38
#